data_AF-R0KQH7-F1
#
_entry.id   AF-R0KQH7-F1
#
_cell.length_a   1.000
_cell.length_b   1.000
_cell.length_c   1.000
_cell.angle_alpha   90.00
_cell.angle_beta   90.00
_cell.angle_gamma   90.00
#
_symmetry.space_group_name_H-M   'P 1'
#
loop_
_entity.id
_entity.type
_entity.pdbx_description
1 polymer ?
#
loop_
_entity_poly.entity_id
_entity_poly.type
_entity_poly.pdbx_seq_one_letter_code
_entity_poly.pdbx_strand_id
1 'polypeptide(L)'
;MISIIKNHDLIFNNLIPKILIDFRELKTLYYKINEKNQKIKQRPQSFYTALFKKIDEKVKERQNHYLTFEDFIGGIIKNGMAAMSILQKAHGRYQMMKINFSSDELKNIDEKDLRLISEIDYKGTELLGIMSDIQLKLDEDLKQASSIYMIVDKFFEMSPKDFKANKEIADALKSLN
;
A
#
# COMPACT_ATOMS: atom_id res chain seq x y z
N MET A 1 19.27 15.78 -9.98
CA MET A 1 19.43 15.85 -8.50
C MET A 1 18.22 16.44 -7.79
N ILE A 2 17.67 17.60 -8.22
CA ILE A 2 16.40 18.13 -7.70
C ILE A 2 15.24 17.13 -7.92
N SER A 3 15.19 16.41 -9.05
CA SER A 3 14.20 15.35 -9.30
C SER A 3 14.32 14.18 -8.31
N ILE A 4 15.53 13.66 -8.11
CA ILE A 4 15.83 12.55 -7.18
C ILE A 4 15.40 12.89 -5.75
N ILE A 5 15.71 14.09 -5.26
CA ILE A 5 15.32 14.52 -3.91
C ILE A 5 13.80 14.62 -3.79
N LYS A 6 13.12 15.16 -4.81
CA LYS A 6 11.65 15.24 -4.85
C LYS A 6 10.99 13.85 -4.89
N ASN A 7 11.49 12.94 -5.72
CA ASN A 7 10.97 11.58 -5.81
C ASN A 7 11.20 10.81 -4.51
N HIS A 8 12.38 10.95 -3.89
CA HIS A 8 12.66 10.35 -2.60
C HIS A 8 11.71 10.90 -1.51
N ASP A 9 11.54 12.22 -1.42
CA ASP A 9 10.63 12.83 -0.45
C ASP A 9 9.18 12.35 -0.66
N LEU A 10 8.71 12.35 -1.91
CA LEU A 10 7.39 11.84 -2.27
C LEU A 10 7.20 10.36 -1.89
N ILE A 11 8.21 9.52 -2.08
CA ILE A 11 8.13 8.09 -1.76
C ILE A 11 8.17 7.87 -0.23
N PHE A 12 9.21 8.38 0.44
CA PHE A 12 9.50 8.00 1.83
C PHE A 12 8.77 8.84 2.87
N ASN A 13 8.45 10.10 2.57
CA ASN A 13 7.78 10.99 3.51
C ASN A 13 6.28 11.16 3.22
N ASN A 14 5.79 10.70 2.06
CA ASN A 14 4.37 10.80 1.70
C ASN A 14 3.74 9.43 1.40
N LEU A 15 4.18 8.75 0.33
CA LEU A 15 3.54 7.51 -0.13
C LEU A 15 3.67 6.35 0.87
N ILE A 16 4.89 6.04 1.34
CA ILE A 16 5.12 4.96 2.31
C ILE A 16 4.30 5.16 3.60
N PRO A 17 4.34 6.33 4.26
CA PRO A 17 3.52 6.57 5.44
C PRO A 17 2.03 6.37 5.19
N LYS A 18 1.50 6.90 4.08
CA LYS A 18 0.08 6.74 3.73
C LYS A 18 -0.27 5.27 3.49
N ILE A 19 0.52 4.55 2.71
CA ILE A 19 0.37 3.11 2.47
C ILE A 19 0.35 2.31 3.78
N LEU A 20 1.23 2.64 4.74
CA LEU A 20 1.25 1.96 6.04
C LEU A 20 0.01 2.25 6.89
N ILE A 21 -0.55 3.47 6.82
CA ILE A 21 -1.80 3.84 7.49
C ILE A 21 -2.96 3.05 6.86
N ASP A 22 -3.11 3.15 5.54
CA ASP A 22 -4.18 2.50 4.76
C ASP A 22 -4.15 0.97 5.00
N PHE A 23 -2.96 0.39 5.01
CA PHE A 23 -2.76 -1.03 5.28
C PHE A 23 -3.16 -1.43 6.71
N ARG A 24 -2.82 -0.62 7.72
CA ARG A 24 -3.23 -0.87 9.11
C ARG A 24 -4.75 -0.78 9.27
N GLU A 25 -5.38 0.18 8.61
CA GLU A 25 -6.84 0.32 8.58
C GLU A 25 -7.48 -0.91 7.95
N LEU A 26 -6.96 -1.36 6.80
CA LEU A 26 -7.42 -2.56 6.11
C LEU A 26 -7.34 -3.82 6.99
N LYS A 27 -6.20 -4.01 7.68
CA LYS A 27 -6.00 -5.11 8.63
C LYS A 27 -7.03 -5.07 9.76
N THR A 28 -7.32 -3.87 10.28
CA THR A 28 -8.32 -3.65 11.33
C THR A 28 -9.73 -3.98 10.85
N LEU A 29 -10.10 -3.56 9.64
CA LEU A 29 -11.40 -3.89 9.04
C LEU A 29 -11.58 -5.41 8.88
N TYR A 30 -10.59 -6.09 8.33
CA TYR A 30 -10.66 -7.54 8.16
C TYR A 30 -10.72 -8.30 9.49
N TYR A 31 -10.04 -7.83 10.52
CA TYR A 31 -10.18 -8.39 11.87
C TYR A 31 -11.62 -8.29 12.38
N LYS A 32 -12.24 -7.09 12.26
CA LYS A 32 -13.63 -6.87 12.66
C LYS A 32 -14.62 -7.70 11.84
N ILE A 33 -14.40 -7.82 10.54
CA ILE A 33 -15.20 -8.68 9.65
C ILE A 33 -15.13 -10.14 10.10
N ASN A 34 -13.93 -10.63 10.41
CA ASN A 34 -13.74 -12.00 10.89
C ASN A 34 -14.46 -12.25 12.21
N GLU A 35 -14.36 -11.34 13.17
CA GLU A 35 -15.07 -11.43 14.46
C GLU A 35 -16.58 -11.53 14.25
N LYS A 36 -17.13 -10.66 13.40
CA LYS A 36 -18.56 -10.68 13.07
C LYS A 36 -18.96 -11.95 12.31
N ASN A 37 -18.18 -12.39 11.33
CA ASN A 37 -18.44 -13.63 10.60
C ASN A 37 -18.48 -14.86 11.52
N GLN A 38 -17.60 -14.93 12.53
CA GLN A 38 -17.64 -16.00 13.54
C GLN A 38 -18.96 -15.98 14.33
N LYS A 39 -19.45 -14.81 14.72
CA LYS A 39 -20.77 -14.65 15.38
C LYS A 39 -21.92 -15.09 14.46
N ILE A 40 -21.82 -14.86 13.15
CA ILE A 40 -22.83 -15.33 12.17
C ILE A 40 -22.83 -16.86 12.08
N LYS A 41 -21.65 -17.50 12.04
CA LYS A 41 -21.52 -18.97 11.98
C LYS A 41 -22.15 -19.69 13.17
N GLN A 42 -22.30 -19.00 14.31
CA GLN A 42 -22.94 -19.54 15.52
C GLN A 42 -24.47 -19.42 15.51
N ARG A 43 -25.08 -18.71 14.52
CA ARG A 43 -26.54 -18.59 14.42
C ARG A 43 -27.16 -19.76 13.64
N PRO A 44 -28.27 -20.34 14.13
CA PRO A 44 -29.01 -21.36 13.39
C PRO A 44 -29.80 -20.72 12.24
N GLN A 45 -29.20 -20.61 11.04
CA GLN A 45 -29.96 -20.21 9.84
C GLN A 45 -29.43 -20.84 8.55
N SER A 46 -30.34 -21.48 7.81
CA SER A 46 -30.14 -22.03 6.46
C SER A 46 -30.14 -20.98 5.34
N PHE A 47 -30.52 -19.74 5.65
CA PHE A 47 -30.93 -18.75 4.62
C PHE A 47 -29.78 -17.93 4.02
N TYR A 48 -28.59 -17.88 4.65
CA TYR A 48 -27.47 -17.02 4.22
C TYR A 48 -26.10 -17.68 4.17
N THR A 49 -26.02 -19.01 4.33
CA THR A 49 -24.76 -19.76 4.36
C THR A 49 -23.94 -19.54 3.09
N ALA A 50 -24.57 -19.44 1.92
CA ALA A 50 -23.89 -19.20 0.65
C ALA A 50 -23.28 -17.79 0.52
N LEU A 51 -24.01 -16.75 0.94
CA LEU A 51 -23.52 -15.37 0.90
C LEU A 51 -22.33 -15.17 1.84
N PHE A 52 -22.47 -15.63 3.10
CA PHE A 52 -21.38 -15.49 4.07
C PHE A 52 -20.21 -16.41 3.76
N LYS A 53 -20.43 -17.54 3.07
CA LYS A 53 -19.33 -18.35 2.51
C LYS A 53 -18.55 -17.56 1.45
N LYS A 54 -19.22 -16.89 0.51
CA LYS A 54 -18.56 -16.02 -0.48
C LYS A 54 -17.79 -14.86 0.16
N ILE A 55 -18.35 -14.27 1.22
CA ILE A 55 -17.65 -13.23 2.00
C ILE A 55 -16.42 -13.82 2.71
N ASP A 56 -16.53 -14.98 3.36
CA ASP A 56 -15.43 -15.66 4.05
C ASP A 56 -14.30 -16.05 3.09
N GLU A 57 -14.64 -16.53 1.89
CA GLU A 57 -13.69 -16.84 0.82
C GLU A 57 -12.94 -15.60 0.35
N LYS A 58 -13.66 -14.51 0.05
CA LYS A 58 -13.03 -13.22 -0.32
C LYS A 58 -12.12 -12.67 0.77
N VAL A 59 -12.53 -12.76 2.04
CA VAL A 59 -11.71 -12.30 3.16
C VAL A 59 -10.42 -13.13 3.27
N LYS A 60 -10.50 -14.45 3.14
CA LYS A 60 -9.33 -15.34 3.19
C LYS A 60 -8.37 -15.13 2.03
N GLU A 61 -8.89 -15.02 0.81
CA GLU A 61 -8.09 -14.72 -0.39
C GLU A 61 -7.26 -13.45 -0.18
N ARG A 62 -7.89 -12.40 0.35
CA ARG A 62 -7.25 -11.11 0.57
C ARG A 62 -6.24 -11.15 1.72
N GLN A 63 -6.55 -11.83 2.83
CA GLN A 63 -5.65 -11.93 3.99
C GLN A 63 -4.29 -12.57 3.66
N ASN A 64 -4.26 -13.57 2.77
CA ASN A 64 -3.02 -14.25 2.40
C ASN A 64 -2.03 -13.34 1.63
N HIS A 65 -2.51 -12.30 0.94
CA HIS A 65 -1.65 -11.35 0.23
C HIS A 65 -0.99 -10.31 1.14
N TYR A 66 -1.45 -10.15 2.39
CA TYR A 66 -1.03 -9.04 3.23
C TYR A 66 0.13 -9.37 4.17
N LEU A 67 0.35 -10.64 4.52
CA LEU A 67 1.54 -11.03 5.28
C LEU A 67 2.83 -10.80 4.50
N THR A 68 2.82 -11.07 3.20
CA THR A 68 3.98 -10.82 2.31
C THR A 68 4.19 -9.34 2.01
N PHE A 69 3.17 -8.50 2.22
CA PHE A 69 3.21 -7.07 1.94
C PHE A 69 3.93 -6.27 3.03
N GLU A 70 3.74 -6.59 4.32
CA GLU A 70 4.46 -5.92 5.42
C GLU A 70 5.98 -6.11 5.27
N ASP A 71 6.41 -7.33 4.94
CA ASP A 71 7.83 -7.67 4.71
C ASP A 71 8.42 -6.92 3.51
N PHE A 72 7.65 -6.83 2.42
CA PHE A 72 8.04 -6.10 1.22
C PHE A 72 8.26 -4.60 1.49
N ILE A 73 7.32 -3.94 2.16
CA ILE A 73 7.43 -2.51 2.53
C ILE A 73 8.59 -2.30 3.51
N GLY A 74 8.77 -3.19 4.48
CA GLY A 74 9.92 -3.17 5.40
C GLY A 74 11.26 -3.24 4.64
N GLY A 75 11.34 -4.09 3.62
CA GLY A 75 12.48 -4.18 2.71
C GLY A 75 12.74 -2.89 1.93
N ILE A 76 11.69 -2.27 1.38
CA ILE A 76 11.79 -0.99 0.65
C ILE A 76 12.31 0.13 1.57
N ILE A 77 11.77 0.26 2.78
CA ILE A 77 12.19 1.30 3.74
C ILE A 77 13.68 1.16 4.04
N LYS A 78 14.12 -0.06 4.38
CA LYS A 78 15.53 -0.33 4.72
C LYS A 78 16.47 -0.03 3.57
N ASN A 79 16.17 -0.53 2.38
CA ASN A 79 17.04 -0.39 1.20
C ASN A 79 17.03 1.04 0.65
N GLY A 80 15.88 1.70 0.68
CA GLY A 80 15.71 3.07 0.23
C GLY A 80 16.46 4.09 1.08
N MET A 81 16.38 3.97 2.41
CA MET A 81 17.16 4.80 3.32
C MET A 81 18.68 4.61 3.13
N ALA A 82 19.12 3.37 2.87
CA ALA A 82 20.52 3.08 2.57
C ALA A 82 20.98 3.76 1.26
N ALA A 83 20.17 3.70 0.20
CA ALA A 83 20.45 4.35 -1.07
C ALA A 83 20.55 5.88 -0.94
N MET A 84 19.66 6.50 -0.17
CA MET A 84 19.71 7.95 0.08
C MET A 84 20.94 8.38 0.88
N SER A 85 21.36 7.58 1.85
CA SER A 85 22.61 7.82 2.58
C SER A 85 23.82 7.78 1.64
N ILE A 86 23.85 6.84 0.70
CA ILE A 86 24.92 6.75 -0.32
C ILE A 86 24.91 7.99 -1.22
N LEU A 87 23.74 8.43 -1.70
CA LEU A 87 23.58 9.65 -2.50
C LEU A 87 24.07 10.90 -1.78
N GLN A 88 23.67 11.10 -0.52
CA GLN A 88 24.08 12.25 0.28
C GLN A 88 25.60 12.27 0.49
N LYS A 89 26.22 11.10 0.70
CA LYS A 89 27.69 10.97 0.79
C LYS A 89 28.38 11.24 -0.53
N ALA A 90 27.82 10.78 -1.66
CA ALA A 90 28.36 11.07 -2.99
C ALA A 90 28.25 12.57 -3.29
N HIS A 91 27.11 13.18 -2.99
CA HIS A 91 26.90 14.63 -3.14
C HIS A 91 27.88 15.45 -2.30
N GLY A 92 28.05 15.12 -1.01
CA GLY A 92 28.99 15.80 -0.14
C GLY A 92 30.43 15.70 -0.64
N ARG A 93 30.85 14.52 -1.12
CA ARG A 93 32.16 14.33 -1.76
C ARG A 93 32.32 15.19 -3.01
N TYR A 94 31.32 15.21 -3.88
CA TYR A 94 31.32 16.04 -5.09
C TYR A 94 31.44 17.54 -4.77
N GLN A 95 30.68 18.04 -3.78
CA GLN A 95 30.77 19.45 -3.37
C GLN A 95 32.17 19.80 -2.84
N MET A 96 32.80 18.92 -2.06
CA MET A 96 34.17 19.12 -1.58
C MET A 96 35.19 19.06 -2.73
N MET A 97 35.01 18.18 -3.71
CA MET A 97 35.88 18.10 -4.88
C MET A 97 35.78 19.35 -5.75
N LYS A 98 34.57 19.87 -5.98
CA LYS A 98 34.34 21.09 -6.76
C LYS A 98 35.07 22.32 -6.21
N ILE A 99 35.34 22.35 -4.90
CA ILE A 99 36.09 23.44 -4.24
C ILE A 99 37.60 23.28 -4.43
N ASN A 100 38.10 22.04 -4.59
CA ASN A 100 39.52 21.71 -4.48
C ASN A 100 40.20 21.32 -5.80
N PHE A 101 39.45 21.13 -6.89
CA PHE A 101 39.98 20.67 -8.18
C PHE A 101 39.83 21.73 -9.28
N SER A 102 40.77 21.72 -10.23
CA SER A 102 40.68 22.53 -11.46
C SER A 102 39.58 22.00 -12.40
N SER A 103 39.14 22.82 -13.37
CA SER A 103 38.03 22.47 -14.28
C SER A 103 38.27 21.21 -15.11
N ASP A 104 39.52 20.87 -15.42
CA ASP A 104 39.85 19.70 -16.24
C ASP A 104 39.93 18.40 -15.42
N GLU A 105 40.28 18.48 -14.14
CA GLU A 105 40.27 17.34 -13.21
C GLU A 105 38.83 16.94 -12.83
N LEU A 106 37.91 17.91 -12.81
CA LEU A 106 36.49 17.67 -12.56
C LEU A 106 35.79 16.90 -13.70
N LYS A 107 36.22 17.07 -14.96
CA LYS A 107 35.58 16.42 -16.13
C LYS A 107 35.59 14.89 -16.08
N ASN A 108 36.68 14.28 -15.59
CA ASN A 108 36.80 12.82 -15.50
C ASN A 108 36.01 12.22 -14.32
N ILE A 109 35.73 13.01 -13.28
CA ILE A 109 34.90 12.61 -12.13
C ILE A 109 33.42 12.75 -12.49
N ASP A 110 33.08 13.77 -13.30
CA ASP A 110 31.72 14.09 -13.72
C ASP A 110 31.02 12.90 -14.40
N GLU A 111 31.65 12.20 -15.35
CA GLU A 111 30.99 11.12 -16.11
C GLU A 111 30.56 9.90 -15.27
N LYS A 112 31.41 9.45 -14.33
CA LYS A 112 31.12 8.28 -13.50
C LYS A 112 30.03 8.57 -12.47
N ASP A 113 30.08 9.74 -11.87
CA ASP A 113 29.07 10.17 -10.88
C ASP A 113 27.74 10.54 -11.55
N LEU A 114 27.75 11.14 -12.75
CA LEU A 114 26.55 11.41 -13.54
C LEU A 114 25.82 10.12 -13.95
N ARG A 115 26.56 9.05 -14.27
CA ARG A 115 25.97 7.74 -14.55
C ARG A 115 25.27 7.16 -13.32
N LEU A 116 25.93 7.21 -12.15
CA LEU A 116 25.33 6.74 -10.88
C LEU A 116 24.08 7.54 -10.51
N ILE A 117 24.11 8.87 -10.68
CA ILE A 117 22.96 9.75 -10.46
C ILE A 117 21.79 9.37 -11.38
N SER A 118 22.06 9.09 -12.65
CA SER A 118 21.05 8.72 -13.65
C SER A 118 20.42 7.35 -13.34
N GLU A 119 21.22 6.37 -12.94
CA GLU A 119 20.73 5.04 -12.52
C GLU A 119 19.83 5.14 -11.28
N ILE A 120 20.17 6.02 -10.34
CA ILE A 120 19.36 6.22 -9.13
C ILE A 120 18.07 7.00 -9.43
N ASP A 121 18.09 7.99 -10.33
CA ASP A 121 16.87 8.70 -10.77
C ASP A 121 15.89 7.75 -11.48
N TYR A 122 16.41 6.87 -12.34
CA TYR A 122 15.62 5.82 -12.99
C TYR A 122 14.99 4.88 -11.95
N LYS A 123 15.78 4.36 -11.01
CA LYS A 123 15.29 3.45 -9.97
C LYS A 123 14.31 4.13 -9.01
N GLY A 124 14.49 5.40 -8.71
CA GLY A 124 13.54 6.20 -7.94
C GLY A 124 12.20 6.37 -8.67
N THR A 125 12.23 6.57 -9.98
CA THR A 125 11.01 6.67 -10.81
C THR A 125 10.28 5.32 -10.91
N GLU A 126 11.02 4.23 -11.07
CA GLU A 126 10.45 2.87 -11.07
C GLU A 126 9.78 2.55 -9.72
N LEU A 127 10.44 2.87 -8.61
CA LEU A 127 9.87 2.69 -7.27
C LEU A 127 8.64 3.57 -7.04
N LEU A 128 8.65 4.82 -7.53
CA LEU A 128 7.48 5.70 -7.45
C LEU A 128 6.26 5.05 -8.12
N GLY A 129 6.43 4.51 -9.34
CA GLY A 129 5.37 3.82 -10.06
C GLY A 129 4.82 2.63 -9.26
N ILE A 130 5.70 1.75 -8.77
CA ILE A 130 5.31 0.61 -7.94
C ILE A 130 4.51 1.05 -6.70
N MET A 131 4.95 2.10 -6.02
CA MET A 131 4.29 2.60 -4.81
C MET A 131 2.94 3.25 -5.10
N SER A 132 2.81 3.94 -6.23
CA SER A 132 1.52 4.46 -6.70
C SER A 132 0.54 3.34 -7.04
N ASP A 133 0.98 2.29 -7.72
CA ASP A 133 0.13 1.13 -8.05
C ASP A 133 -0.35 0.41 -6.79
N ILE A 134 0.56 0.24 -5.81
CA ILE A 134 0.24 -0.33 -4.50
C ILE A 134 -0.81 0.52 -3.79
N GLN A 135 -0.66 1.84 -3.78
CA GLN A 135 -1.63 2.74 -3.16
C GLN A 135 -3.01 2.62 -3.81
N LEU A 136 -3.08 2.62 -5.15
CA LEU A 136 -4.34 2.44 -5.87
C LEU A 136 -5.02 1.11 -5.50
N LYS A 137 -4.22 0.03 -5.40
CA LYS A 137 -4.74 -1.28 -5.02
C LYS A 137 -5.25 -1.30 -3.58
N LEU A 138 -4.54 -0.66 -2.65
CA LEU A 138 -4.99 -0.54 -1.26
C LEU A 138 -6.27 0.28 -1.13
N ASP A 139 -6.41 1.36 -1.90
CA ASP A 139 -7.63 2.17 -1.93
C ASP A 139 -8.85 1.35 -2.42
N GLU A 140 -8.66 0.51 -3.43
CA GLU A 140 -9.70 -0.44 -3.89
C GLU A 140 -10.06 -1.45 -2.81
N ASP A 141 -9.04 -2.05 -2.18
CA ASP A 141 -9.24 -3.11 -1.20
C ASP A 141 -9.87 -2.57 0.10
N LEU A 142 -9.57 -1.33 0.49
CA LEU A 142 -10.23 -0.62 1.59
C LEU A 142 -11.71 -0.37 1.30
N LYS A 143 -12.05 0.06 0.09
CA LYS A 143 -13.47 0.26 -0.31
C LYS A 143 -14.23 -1.06 -0.27
N GLN A 144 -13.62 -2.15 -0.74
CA GLN A 144 -14.22 -3.49 -0.69
C GLN A 144 -14.39 -3.97 0.76
N ALA A 145 -13.35 -3.85 1.59
CA ALA A 145 -13.41 -4.24 3.01
C ALA A 145 -14.47 -3.44 3.77
N SER A 146 -14.57 -2.14 3.52
CA SER A 146 -15.60 -1.28 4.12
C SER A 146 -17.01 -1.71 3.71
N SER A 147 -17.21 -2.05 2.43
CA SER A 147 -18.48 -2.56 1.90
C SER A 147 -18.87 -3.89 2.57
N ILE A 148 -17.92 -4.82 2.70
CA ILE A 148 -18.13 -6.09 3.41
C ILE A 148 -18.48 -5.82 4.87
N TYR A 149 -17.73 -4.96 5.55
CA TYR A 149 -18.00 -4.64 6.94
C TYR A 149 -19.41 -4.11 7.13
N MET A 150 -19.86 -3.18 6.28
CA MET A 150 -21.24 -2.65 6.31
C MET A 150 -22.29 -3.75 6.11
N ILE A 151 -22.10 -4.66 5.15
CA ILE A 151 -23.02 -5.79 4.90
C ILE A 151 -23.12 -6.68 6.16
N VAL A 152 -21.97 -7.05 6.71
CA VAL A 152 -21.91 -7.95 7.87
C VAL A 152 -22.46 -7.25 9.12
N ASP A 153 -22.27 -5.94 9.26
CA ASP A 153 -22.79 -5.15 10.37
C ASP A 153 -24.32 -5.06 10.36
N LYS A 154 -24.89 -4.62 9.23
CA LYS A 154 -26.35 -4.52 9.05
C LYS A 154 -27.07 -5.86 9.17
N PHE A 155 -26.38 -6.97 8.94
CA PHE A 155 -26.96 -8.31 9.12
C PHE A 155 -27.37 -8.57 10.57
N PHE A 156 -26.66 -7.96 11.55
CA PHE A 156 -27.01 -8.09 12.96
C PHE A 156 -28.16 -7.17 13.39
N GLU A 157 -28.38 -6.08 12.65
CA GLU A 157 -29.30 -5.01 13.03
C GLU A 157 -30.67 -5.11 12.36
N MET A 158 -30.74 -5.78 11.21
CA MET A 158 -31.95 -5.80 10.37
C MET A 158 -32.61 -7.17 10.31
N SER A 159 -33.93 -7.18 10.10
CA SER A 159 -34.64 -8.41 9.77
C SER A 159 -34.21 -8.93 8.38
N PRO A 160 -34.31 -10.25 8.10
CA PRO A 160 -33.94 -10.80 6.80
C PRO A 160 -34.68 -10.18 5.61
N LYS A 161 -35.92 -9.72 5.81
CA LYS A 161 -36.73 -9.07 4.77
C LYS A 161 -36.19 -7.68 4.47
N ASP A 162 -35.91 -6.89 5.50
CA ASP A 162 -35.41 -5.52 5.34
C ASP A 162 -33.97 -5.50 4.81
N PHE A 163 -33.16 -6.47 5.24
CA PHE A 163 -31.81 -6.67 4.73
C PHE A 163 -31.79 -6.89 3.20
N LYS A 164 -32.71 -7.71 2.68
CA LYS A 164 -32.84 -7.95 1.22
C LYS A 164 -33.34 -6.75 0.43
N ALA A 165 -34.19 -5.93 1.05
CA ALA A 165 -34.75 -4.75 0.42
C ALA A 165 -33.84 -3.51 0.52
N ASN A 166 -32.75 -3.58 1.31
CA ASN A 166 -31.88 -2.44 1.55
C ASN A 166 -31.01 -2.13 0.31
N LYS A 167 -31.19 -0.92 -0.24
CA LYS A 167 -30.48 -0.45 -1.44
C LYS A 167 -28.97 -0.39 -1.25
N GLU A 168 -28.50 0.08 -0.09
CA GLU A 168 -27.06 0.19 0.19
C GLU A 168 -26.40 -1.19 0.25
N ILE A 169 -27.10 -2.20 0.80
CA ILE A 169 -26.62 -3.59 0.81
C ILE A 169 -26.56 -4.15 -0.61
N ALA A 170 -27.59 -3.91 -1.42
CA ALA A 170 -27.61 -4.36 -2.82
C ALA A 170 -26.47 -3.74 -3.64
N ASP A 171 -26.19 -2.44 -3.45
CA ASP A 171 -25.11 -1.72 -4.13
C ASP A 171 -23.74 -2.19 -3.64
N ALA A 172 -23.57 -2.40 -2.33
CA ALA A 172 -22.35 -2.97 -1.76
C ALA A 172 -22.12 -4.42 -2.22
N LEU A 173 -23.15 -5.23 -2.44
CA LEU A 173 -22.98 -6.59 -2.98
C LEU A 173 -22.55 -6.57 -4.45
N LYS A 174 -23.00 -5.58 -5.24
CA LYS A 174 -22.56 -5.42 -6.63
C LYS A 174 -21.10 -5.00 -6.73
N SER A 175 -20.62 -4.14 -5.83
CA SER A 175 -19.21 -3.72 -5.81
C SER A 175 -18.24 -4.85 -5.41
N LEU A 176 -18.76 -5.99 -4.94
CA LEU A 176 -18.00 -7.19 -4.65
C LEU A 176 -17.90 -8.15 -5.84
N ASN A 177 -18.60 -7.93 -6.95
CA ASN A 177 -18.43 -8.71 -8.18
C ASN A 177 -17.40 -8.03 -9.09
#